data_AF-A0A0G0N0I0-F1
#
_entry.id   AF-A0A0G0N0I0-F1
#
_cell.length_a   1.000
_cell.length_b   1.000
_cell.length_c   1.000
_cell.angle_alpha   90.00
_cell.angle_beta   90.00
_cell.angle_gamma   90.00
#
_symmetry.space_group_name_H-M   'P 1'
#
loop_
_entity.id
_entity.type
_entity.pdbx_description
1 polymer ?
#
loop_
_entity_poly.entity_id
_entity_poly.type
_entity_poly.pdbx_seq_one_letter_code
_entity_poly.pdbx_strand_id
1 'polypeptide(L)'
;LELVSIADETRYIDSDGKHFVVIGIKANSAVGEPKLMEPDKFIEWRWFPLDNLPEPMFEGSKLSMNNYKNKNIYTEVKYRK
;
A
#
# COMPACT_ATOMS: atom_id res chain seq x y z
N LEU A 1 -11.27 -0.52 -12.86
CA LEU A 1 -10.56 -0.18 -11.61
C LEU A 1 -11.56 -0.35 -10.47
N GLU A 2 -11.15 -0.96 -9.37
CA GLU A 2 -11.99 -1.22 -8.19
C GLU A 2 -11.30 -0.62 -6.96
N LEU A 3 -12.01 0.19 -6.18
CA LEU A 3 -11.51 0.66 -4.89
C LEU A 3 -11.49 -0.51 -3.91
N VAL A 4 -10.33 -0.78 -3.32
CA VAL A 4 -10.16 -1.89 -2.38
C VAL A 4 -9.64 -1.47 -1.01
N SER A 5 -9.12 -0.25 -0.87
CA SER A 5 -8.63 0.25 0.41
C SER A 5 -8.54 1.78 0.46
N ILE A 6 -8.83 2.31 1.64
CA ILE A 6 -8.41 3.61 2.13
C ILE A 6 -7.59 3.32 3.40
N ALA A 7 -6.29 3.60 3.34
CA ALA A 7 -5.38 3.44 4.46
C ALA A 7 -5.00 4.83 4.99
N ASP A 8 -5.18 5.00 6.30
CA ASP A 8 -4.95 6.27 6.99
C ASP A 8 -3.70 6.16 7.88
N GLU A 9 -2.66 6.94 7.54
CA GLU A 9 -1.36 6.95 8.20
C GLU A 9 -1.21 8.23 9.03
N THR A 10 -1.75 8.20 10.25
CA THR A 10 -1.65 9.31 11.22
C THR A 10 -0.40 9.25 12.10
N ARG A 11 0.39 8.18 12.02
CA ARG A 11 1.55 7.94 12.89
C ARG A 11 2.63 9.03 12.79
N TYR A 12 2.77 9.64 11.63
CA TYR A 12 3.84 10.62 11.34
C TYR A 12 3.44 12.06 11.66
N ILE A 13 2.25 12.28 12.23
CA ILE A 13 1.76 13.62 12.55
C ILE A 13 2.64 14.27 13.61
N ASP A 14 2.98 13.56 14.68
CA ASP A 14 3.78 14.14 15.76
C ASP A 14 5.27 14.22 15.44
N SER A 15 5.79 13.24 14.69
CA SER A 15 7.22 13.17 14.36
C SER A 15 7.60 14.12 13.24
N ASP A 16 6.76 14.23 12.21
CA ASP A 16 7.10 14.89 10.95
C ASP A 16 6.08 15.97 10.53
N GLY A 17 4.97 16.12 11.26
CA GLY A 17 3.87 17.00 10.85
C GLY A 17 3.15 16.50 9.60
N LYS A 18 3.20 15.18 9.32
CA LYS A 18 2.68 14.59 8.08
C LYS A 18 1.53 13.63 8.34
N HIS A 19 0.51 13.76 7.51
CA HIS A 19 -0.63 12.85 7.44
C HIS A 19 -0.76 12.35 6.00
N PHE A 20 -0.74 11.04 5.81
CA PHE A 20 -0.90 10.42 4.50
C PHE A 20 -2.19 9.60 4.44
N VAL A 21 -2.88 9.68 3.30
CA VAL A 21 -3.99 8.80 2.95
C VAL A 21 -3.60 8.05 1.69
N VAL A 22 -3.52 6.72 1.79
CA VAL A 22 -3.16 5.83 0.68
C VAL A 22 -4.40 5.15 0.14
N ILE A 23 -4.66 5.35 -1.16
CA ILE A 23 -5.81 4.78 -1.86
C ILE A 23 -5.35 3.53 -2.62
N GLY A 24 -5.87 2.37 -2.21
CA GLY A 24 -5.63 1.10 -2.87
C GLY A 24 -6.65 0.85 -3.98
N ILE A 25 -6.18 0.69 -5.22
CA ILE A 25 -7.00 0.38 -6.39
C ILE A 25 -6.55 -0.95 -6.99
N LYS A 26 -7.51 -1.83 -7.25
CA LYS A 26 -7.28 -3.06 -8.02
C LYS A 26 -7.56 -2.80 -9.51
N ALA A 27 -6.55 -3.09 -10.33
CA ALA A 27 -6.69 -3.15 -11.78
C ALA A 27 -7.08 -4.56 -12.23
N ASN A 28 -7.97 -4.65 -13.22
CA ASN A 28 -8.45 -5.95 -13.73
C ASN A 28 -7.56 -6.50 -14.85
N SER A 29 -6.72 -5.66 -15.45
CA SER A 29 -5.78 -6.02 -16.50
C SER A 29 -4.65 -5.01 -16.57
N ALA A 30 -3.52 -5.47 -17.07
CA ALA A 30 -2.38 -4.66 -17.49
C ALA A 30 -1.85 -5.23 -18.82
N VAL A 31 -1.17 -4.39 -19.61
CA VAL A 31 -0.56 -4.80 -20.88
C VAL A 31 0.93 -4.50 -20.81
N GLY A 32 1.75 -5.48 -21.21
CA GLY A 32 3.20 -5.39 -21.18
C GLY A 32 3.81 -5.83 -19.85
N GLU A 33 5.14 -5.83 -19.81
CA GLU A 33 5.94 -6.23 -18.64
C GLU A 33 6.40 -5.00 -17.85
N PRO A 34 6.43 -5.05 -16.50
CA PRO A 34 6.99 -3.98 -15.67
C PRO A 34 8.44 -3.67 -16.05
N LYS A 35 8.78 -2.38 -16.14
CA LYS A 35 10.13 -1.89 -16.42
C LYS A 35 10.60 -0.96 -15.32
N LEU A 36 11.88 -1.06 -14.96
CA LEU A 36 12.51 -0.15 -14.03
C LEU A 36 12.81 1.18 -14.73
N MET A 37 11.94 2.18 -14.54
CA MET A 37 12.03 3.47 -15.23
C MET A 37 12.78 4.56 -14.45
N GLU A 38 12.91 4.41 -13.13
CA GLU A 38 13.61 5.35 -12.24
C GLU A 38 14.64 4.57 -11.38
N PRO A 39 15.78 4.14 -11.96
CA PRO A 39 16.75 3.27 -11.30
C PRO A 39 17.52 3.94 -10.15
N ASP A 40 17.43 5.26 -10.01
CA ASP A 40 17.95 6.03 -8.88
C ASP A 40 17.02 5.99 -7.65
N LYS A 41 15.74 5.62 -7.85
CA LYS A 41 14.73 5.56 -6.78
C LYS A 41 14.29 4.14 -6.45
N PHE A 42 14.29 3.24 -7.43
CA PHE A 42 13.82 1.86 -7.29
C PHE A 42 14.89 0.86 -7.70
N ILE A 43 14.87 -0.32 -7.07
CA ILE A 43 15.85 -1.39 -7.33
C ILE A 43 15.31 -2.39 -8.36
N GLU A 44 14.05 -2.81 -8.22
CA GLU A 44 13.45 -3.83 -9.09
C GLU A 44 11.91 -3.78 -9.06
N TRP A 45 11.30 -4.49 -10.01
CA TRP A 45 9.90 -4.91 -9.96
C TRP A 45 9.82 -6.42 -9.76
N ARG A 46 8.95 -6.87 -8.85
CA ARG A 46 8.72 -8.30 -8.60
C ARG A 46 7.26 -8.57 -8.28
N TRP A 47 6.75 -9.68 -8.79
CA TRP A 47 5.43 -10.21 -8.46
C TRP A 47 5.52 -11.16 -7.26
N PHE A 48 4.56 -11.06 -6.34
CA PHE A 48 4.48 -11.89 -5.16
C PHE A 48 3.09 -12.54 -5.05
N PRO A 49 3.00 -13.81 -4.62
CA PRO A 49 1.72 -14.41 -4.24
C PRO A 49 1.05 -13.62 -3.11
N LEU A 50 -0.28 -13.56 -3.10
CA LEU A 50 -1.02 -12.80 -2.08
C LEU A 50 -0.83 -13.35 -0.66
N ASP A 51 -0.59 -14.65 -0.53
CA ASP A 51 -0.30 -15.36 0.72
C ASP A 51 1.18 -15.31 1.11
N ASN A 52 2.06 -14.78 0.25
CA ASN A 52 3.50 -14.69 0.47
C ASN A 52 4.06 -13.32 0.02
N LEU A 53 3.53 -12.26 0.62
CA LEU A 53 4.00 -10.89 0.41
C LEU A 53 5.39 -10.68 1.07
N PRO A 54 6.23 -9.80 0.51
CA PRO A 54 7.56 -9.54 1.04
C PRO A 54 7.51 -8.79 2.38
N GLU A 55 8.57 -8.88 3.17
CA GLU A 55 8.78 -8.06 4.36
C GLU A 55 10.25 -7.53 4.38
N PRO A 56 10.50 -6.33 4.92
CA PRO A 56 9.53 -5.39 5.50
C PRO A 56 8.67 -4.69 4.43
N MET A 57 7.39 -4.46 4.75
CA MET A 57 6.50 -3.64 3.91
C MET A 57 6.42 -2.18 4.37
N PHE A 58 6.27 -1.26 3.42
CA PHE A 58 5.83 0.10 3.71
C PHE A 58 4.43 0.09 4.36
N GLU A 59 4.21 0.98 5.34
CA GLU A 59 3.02 0.98 6.19
C GLU A 59 1.71 1.07 5.40
N GLY A 60 1.57 2.04 4.51
CA GLY A 60 0.39 2.19 3.65
C GLY A 60 0.11 0.98 2.77
N SER A 61 1.15 0.33 2.23
CA SER A 61 1.02 -0.90 1.45
C SER A 61 0.52 -2.05 2.33
N LYS A 62 1.05 -2.19 3.55
CA LYS A 62 0.62 -3.23 4.49
C LYS A 62 -0.84 -3.04 4.92
N LEU A 63 -1.23 -1.82 5.26
CA LEU A 63 -2.62 -1.48 5.59
C LEU A 63 -3.55 -1.78 4.41
N SER A 64 -3.16 -1.40 3.20
CA SER A 64 -3.96 -1.63 1.99
C SER A 64 -4.13 -3.12 1.67
N MET A 65 -3.07 -3.92 1.81
CA MET A 65 -3.15 -5.36 1.61
C MET A 65 -4.00 -6.06 2.67
N ASN A 66 -3.95 -5.60 3.93
CA ASN A 66 -4.82 -6.11 5.00
C ASN A 66 -6.29 -5.80 4.73
N ASN A 67 -6.61 -4.56 4.35
CA ASN A 67 -7.96 -4.15 3.94
C ASN A 67 -8.49 -5.01 2.80
N TYR A 68 -7.69 -5.18 1.73
CA TYR A 68 -8.05 -6.01 0.59
C TYR A 68 -8.31 -7.49 0.99
N LYS A 69 -7.41 -8.11 1.77
CA LYS A 69 -7.56 -9.50 2.23
C LYS A 69 -8.80 -9.69 3.09
N ASN A 70 -9.11 -8.72 3.96
CA ASN A 70 -10.25 -8.76 4.86
C ASN A 70 -11.55 -8.28 4.20
N LYS A 71 -11.51 -7.84 2.93
CA LYS A 71 -12.65 -7.26 2.20
C LYS A 71 -13.24 -6.01 2.88
N ASN A 72 -12.39 -5.24 3.57
CA ASN A 72 -12.75 -3.96 4.15
C ASN A 72 -12.23 -2.83 3.26
N ILE A 73 -13.04 -1.82 2.99
CA ILE A 73 -12.54 -0.60 2.32
C ILE A 73 -11.72 0.24 3.28
N TYR A 74 -12.07 0.28 4.56
CA TYR A 74 -11.37 1.05 5.58
C TYR A 74 -11.29 0.25 6.87
N THR A 75 -10.15 0.33 7.55
CA THR A 75 -9.96 -0.16 8.90
C THR A 75 -9.42 1.00 9.73
N GLU A 76 -10.09 1.31 10.83
CA GLU A 76 -9.63 2.38 11.72
C GLU A 76 -8.27 2.02 12.33
N VAL A 77 -7.28 2.88 12.06
CA VAL A 77 -6.00 2.84 12.75
C VAL A 77 -6.08 3.81 13.91
N LYS A 78 -6.15 3.28 15.13
CA LYS A 78 -6.18 4.13 16.32
C LYS A 78 -4.89 4.90 16.43
N TYR A 79 -4.97 6.21 16.25
CA TYR A 79 -3.90 7.12 16.60
C TYR A 79 -3.61 6.96 18.09
N ARG A 80 -2.37 6.58 18.41
CA ARG A 80 -1.88 6.47 19.78
C ARG A 80 -0.85 7.57 19.98
N LYS A 81 -1.22 8.54 20.81
CA LYS A 81 -0.33 9.57 21.33
C LYS A 81 0.63 8.99 22.35
#